data_AF-A0A946N6D3-F1
#
_entry.id   AF-A0A946N6D3-F1
#
_cell.length_a   1.000
_cell.length_b   1.000
_cell.length_c   1.000
_cell.angle_alpha   90.00
_cell.angle_beta   90.00
_cell.angle_gamma   90.00
#
_symmetry.space_group_name_H-M   'P 1'
#
loop_
_entity.id
_entity.type
_entity.pdbx_description
1 polymer ?
#
loop_
_entity_poly.entity_id
_entity_poly.type
_entity_poly.pdbx_seq_one_letter_code
_entity_poly.pdbx_strand_id
1 'polypeptide(L)'
;MPMSSIAQPVCGDRSGLLTRLGEKFHEVPVALGLAASGQVVEVLTSPSGSWSIIVTHPQGRSCLMGAGQGWQDLPRPHGPGDRAAKGPGA
;
A
#
# COMPACT_ATOMS: atom_id res chain seq x y z
N MET A 1 -7.16 -8.11 34.93
CA MET A 1 -7.28 -9.10 33.84
C MET A 1 -7.29 -8.34 32.53
N PRO A 2 -6.39 -8.57 31.55
CA PRO A 2 -6.49 -7.86 30.28
C PRO A 2 -7.34 -8.66 29.29
N MET A 3 -8.41 -8.02 28.82
CA MET A 3 -9.21 -8.47 27.69
C MET A 3 -8.51 -8.00 26.42
N SER A 4 -7.59 -8.82 25.90
CA SER A 4 -6.92 -8.54 24.63
C SER A 4 -7.92 -8.74 23.48
N SER A 5 -8.54 -7.65 23.04
CA SER A 5 -9.24 -7.62 21.75
C SER A 5 -8.20 -7.62 20.64
N ILE A 6 -7.86 -8.81 20.12
CA ILE A 6 -7.14 -8.93 18.85
C ILE A 6 -8.13 -8.56 17.74
N ALA A 7 -8.07 -7.30 17.30
CA ALA A 7 -8.81 -6.84 16.13
C ALA A 7 -8.55 -7.82 14.98
N GLN A 8 -9.59 -8.55 14.58
CA GLN A 8 -9.48 -9.51 13.50
C GLN A 8 -9.17 -8.72 12.23
N PRO A 9 -8.16 -9.13 11.44
CA PRO A 9 -7.84 -8.43 10.20
C PRO A 9 -9.05 -8.46 9.27
N VAL A 10 -9.39 -7.31 8.70
CA VAL A 10 -10.52 -7.18 7.78
C VAL A 10 -10.12 -7.84 6.47
N CYS A 11 -10.72 -8.99 6.16
CA CYS A 11 -10.39 -9.79 4.98
C CYS A 11 -11.58 -9.93 4.02
N GLY A 12 -11.28 -10.17 2.74
CA GLY A 12 -12.26 -10.44 1.69
C GLY A 12 -11.61 -10.54 0.32
N ASP A 13 -12.41 -10.39 -0.73
CA ASP A 13 -11.91 -10.29 -2.10
C ASP A 13 -11.08 -9.02 -2.29
N ARG A 14 -9.99 -9.14 -3.06
CA ARG A 14 -9.11 -8.02 -3.39
C ARG A 14 -9.90 -6.85 -3.99
N SER A 15 -10.69 -7.12 -5.03
CA SER A 15 -11.51 -6.11 -5.71
C SER A 15 -12.46 -5.41 -4.73
N GLY A 16 -13.12 -6.16 -3.85
CA GLY A 16 -14.00 -5.60 -2.83
C GLY A 16 -13.28 -4.66 -1.86
N LEU A 17 -12.05 -4.98 -1.45
CA LEU A 17 -11.24 -4.09 -0.62
C LEU A 17 -10.83 -2.83 -1.39
N LEU A 18 -10.35 -2.98 -2.63
CA LEU A 18 -9.96 -1.84 -3.47
C LEU A 18 -11.14 -0.88 -3.71
N THR A 19 -12.32 -1.41 -4.05
CA THR A 19 -13.53 -0.61 -4.25
C THR A 19 -13.88 0.16 -2.97
N ARG A 20 -13.92 -0.52 -1.82
CA ARG A 20 -14.26 0.13 -0.55
C ARG A 20 -13.26 1.23 -0.15
N LEU A 21 -11.97 0.98 -0.33
CA LEU A 21 -10.91 1.94 -0.02
C LEU A 21 -10.93 3.14 -0.99
N GLY A 22 -11.15 2.88 -2.28
CA GLY A 22 -11.28 3.92 -3.29
C GLY A 22 -12.52 4.80 -3.12
N GLU A 23 -13.67 4.20 -2.80
CA GLU A 23 -14.92 4.94 -2.59
C GLU A 23 -14.90 5.76 -1.29
N LYS A 24 -14.38 5.19 -0.19
CA LYS A 24 -14.44 5.82 1.12
C LYS A 24 -13.30 6.78 1.40
N PHE A 25 -12.09 6.46 0.94
CA PHE A 25 -10.87 7.18 1.28
C PHE A 25 -10.16 7.76 0.04
N HIS A 26 -10.66 7.50 -1.17
CA HIS A 26 -9.99 7.85 -2.43
C HIS A 26 -8.58 7.28 -2.52
N GLU A 27 -8.38 6.11 -1.89
CA GLU A 27 -7.12 5.40 -1.90
C GLU A 27 -6.97 4.58 -3.17
N VAL A 28 -5.81 4.69 -3.81
CA VAL A 28 -5.43 3.93 -5.00
C VAL A 28 -4.10 3.21 -4.76
N PRO A 29 -3.87 2.01 -5.30
CA PRO A 29 -2.58 1.32 -5.17
C PRO A 29 -1.45 2.14 -5.80
N VAL A 30 -0.39 2.40 -5.03
CA VAL A 30 0.82 3.11 -5.47
C VAL A 30 2.06 2.22 -5.49
N ALA A 31 2.03 1.10 -4.76
CA ALA A 31 3.10 0.11 -4.78
C ALA A 31 2.52 -1.31 -4.65
N LEU A 32 3.19 -2.26 -5.29
CA LEU A 32 2.86 -3.68 -5.26
C LEU A 32 4.15 -4.49 -5.24
N GLY A 33 4.20 -5.53 -4.40
CA GLY A 33 5.34 -6.44 -4.31
C GLY A 33 4.92 -7.87 -4.01
N LEU A 34 5.66 -8.83 -4.56
CA LEU A 34 5.51 -10.25 -4.22
C LEU A 34 6.51 -10.62 -3.12
N ALA A 35 5.99 -11.03 -1.97
CA ALA A 35 6.81 -11.55 -0.88
C ALA A 35 7.30 -12.97 -1.21
N ALA A 36 8.45 -13.36 -0.64
CA ALA A 36 9.00 -14.72 -0.80
C ALA A 36 8.04 -15.83 -0.31
N SER A 37 7.09 -15.49 0.57
CA SER A 37 6.02 -16.38 1.02
C SER A 37 4.92 -16.61 -0.03
N GLY A 38 5.02 -15.97 -1.21
CA GLY A 38 4.01 -16.01 -2.27
C GLY A 38 2.83 -15.06 -2.05
N GLN A 39 2.86 -14.25 -0.99
CA GLN A 39 1.83 -13.24 -0.74
C GLN A 39 2.09 -11.97 -1.55
N VAL A 40 1.05 -11.35 -2.08
CA VAL A 40 1.16 -10.03 -2.73
C VAL A 40 0.86 -8.96 -1.70
N VAL A 41 1.76 -7.99 -1.55
CA VAL A 41 1.59 -6.82 -0.69
C VAL A 41 1.29 -5.62 -1.57
N GLU A 42 0.24 -4.87 -1.24
CA GLU A 42 -0.14 -3.64 -1.94
C GLU A 42 -0.24 -2.50 -0.93
N VAL A 43 0.32 -1.35 -1.31
CA VAL A 43 0.20 -0.10 -0.57
C VAL A 43 -0.71 0.82 -1.37
N LEU A 44 -1.74 1.32 -0.73
CA LEU A 44 -2.68 2.28 -1.29
C LEU A 44 -2.57 3.60 -0.55
N THR A 45 -2.70 4.71 -1.29
CA THR A 45 -2.65 6.05 -0.72
C THR A 45 -3.66 6.96 -1.40
N SER A 46 -4.01 8.05 -0.73
CA SER A 46 -4.84 9.12 -1.28
C SER A 46 -4.13 10.47 -1.22
N PRO A 47 -4.54 11.46 -2.04
CA PRO A 47 -4.02 12.82 -1.96
C PRO A 47 -4.26 13.51 -0.61
N SER A 48 -5.23 13.06 0.19
CA SER A 48 -5.49 13.59 1.53
C SER A 48 -4.52 13.05 2.59
N GLY A 49 -3.66 12.10 2.22
CA GLY A 49 -2.65 11.49 3.09
C GLY A 49 -3.13 10.21 3.80
N SER A 50 -4.31 9.70 3.46
CA SER A 50 -4.75 8.39 3.96
C SER A 50 -3.97 7.27 3.27
N TRP A 51 -3.78 6.16 3.98
CA TRP A 51 -3.10 4.99 3.44
C TRP A 51 -3.65 3.70 4.00
N SER A 52 -3.52 2.64 3.19
CA SER A 52 -3.82 1.27 3.57
C SER A 52 -2.77 0.31 3.01
N ILE A 53 -2.54 -0.78 3.73
CA ILE A 53 -1.74 -1.92 3.27
C ILE A 53 -2.66 -3.13 3.25
N ILE A 54 -2.82 -3.73 2.07
CA ILE A 54 -3.51 -5.01 1.91
C ILE A 54 -2.51 -6.09 1.53
N VAL A 55 -2.76 -7.31 2.01
CA VAL A 55 -1.98 -8.49 1.66
C VAL A 55 -2.89 -9.56 1.09
N THR A 56 -2.59 -10.00 -0.12
CA THR A 56 -3.28 -11.11 -0.80
C THR A 56 -2.51 -12.39 -0.60
N HIS A 57 -3.15 -13.38 0.00
CA HIS A 57 -2.57 -14.71 0.18
C HIS A 57 -2.67 -15.56 -1.09
N PRO A 58 -1.80 -16.57 -1.26
CA PRO A 58 -1.87 -17.51 -2.38
C PRO A 58 -3.23 -18.22 -2.52
N GLN A 59 -4.00 -18.33 -1.44
CA GLN A 59 -5.35 -18.88 -1.45
C GLN A 59 -6.40 -17.92 -2.03
N GLY A 60 -6.00 -16.74 -2.51
CA GLY A 60 -6.85 -15.74 -3.16
C GLY A 60 -7.50 -14.73 -2.22
N ARG A 61 -7.42 -14.93 -0.90
CA ARG A 61 -8.01 -14.01 0.09
C ARG A 61 -7.09 -12.82 0.38
N SER A 62 -7.65 -11.62 0.38
CA SER A 62 -6.95 -10.38 0.72
C SER A 62 -7.33 -9.89 2.11
N CYS A 63 -6.37 -9.36 2.86
CA CYS A 63 -6.58 -8.84 4.21
C CYS A 63 -5.98 -7.45 4.36
N LEU A 64 -6.71 -6.53 5.00
CA LEU A 64 -6.20 -5.24 5.43
C LEU A 64 -5.28 -5.45 6.63
N MET A 65 -4.00 -5.16 6.45
CA MET A 65 -2.95 -5.37 7.45
C MET A 65 -2.60 -4.09 8.21
N GLY A 66 -2.77 -2.93 7.57
CA GLY A 66 -2.55 -1.63 8.18
C GLY A 66 -3.37 -0.56 7.48
N ALA A 67 -3.77 0.47 8.21
CA ALA A 67 -4.44 1.64 7.67
C ALA A 67 -4.17 2.85 8.57
N GLY A 68 -4.18 4.04 8.00
CA GLY A 68 -3.91 5.26 8.76
C GLY A 68 -3.95 6.53 7.92
N GLN A 69 -3.32 7.56 8.46
CA GLN A 69 -3.18 8.88 7.88
C GLN A 69 -1.71 9.32 7.90
N GLY A 70 -1.40 10.43 7.23
CA GLY A 70 -0.08 11.03 7.22
C GLY A 70 0.93 10.27 6.35
N TRP A 71 0.49 9.68 5.24
CA TRP A 71 1.40 9.10 4.25
C TRP A 71 2.42 10.14 3.76
N GLN A 72 3.68 9.72 3.60
CA GLN A 72 4.75 10.56 3.08
C GLN A 72 5.59 9.75 2.09
N ASP A 73 5.84 10.33 0.92
CA ASP A 73 6.80 9.76 -0.01
C ASP A 73 8.21 10.11 0.45
N LEU A 74 9.06 9.08 0.55
CA LEU A 74 10.47 9.28 0.85
C LEU A 74 11.20 9.76 -0.41
N PRO A 75 12.16 10.70 -0.29
CA PRO A 75 13.03 11.05 -1.40
C PRO A 75 13.74 9.80 -1.93
N ARG A 76 13.60 9.52 -3.23
CA ARG A 76 14.39 8.46 -3.86
C ARG A 76 15.85 8.92 -3.96
N PRO A 77 16.82 8.14 -3.44
CA PRO A 77 18.22 8.44 -3.68
C PRO A 77 18.48 8.43 -5.19
N HIS A 78 19.04 9.51 -5.74
CA HIS A 78 19.49 9.52 -7.13
C HIS A 78 20.66 8.54 -7.28
N GLY A 79 20.50 7.57 -8.17
CA GLY A 79 21.56 6.65 -8.51
C GLY A 79 22.68 7.35 -9.29
N PRO A 80 23.90 6.77 -9.36
CA PRO A 80 25.00 7.33 -10.14
C PRO A 80 24.69 7.59 -11.63
N GLY A 81 23.63 6.98 -12.16
CA GLY A 81 23.17 7.13 -13.55
C GLY A 81 22.19 8.28 -13.83
N ASP A 82 21.64 8.94 -12.80
CA ASP A 82 20.54 9.91 -12.98
C ASP A 82 21.04 11.33 -13.29
N ARG A 83 22.36 11.58 -13.12
CA ARG A 83 22.99 12.86 -13.48
C ARG A 83 23.27 13.02 -14.98
N ALA A 84 23.20 11.95 -15.77
CA ALA A 84 23.50 12.01 -17.20
C ALA A 84 22.33 12.52 -18.06
N ALA A 85 21.09 12.47 -17.54
CA ALA A 85 19.89 12.83 -18.31
C ALA A 85 19.50 14.33 -18.20
N LYS A 86 20.20 15.11 -17.36
CA LYS A 86 19.99 16.56 -17.26
C LYS A 86 21.27 17.31 -17.61
N GLY A 87 21.69 17.19 -18.87
CA GLY A 87 22.58 18.19 -19.47
C GLY A 87 21.88 19.57 -19.51
N PRO A 88 22.61 20.69 -19.38
CA PRO A 88 22.02 22.01 -19.52
C PRO A 88 21.70 22.26 -21.00
N GLY A 89 20.41 22.26 -21.34
CA GLY A 89 19.98 22.41 -22.72
C GLY A 89 18.47 22.54 -22.88
N ALA A 90 17.91 23.64 -22.37
CA ALA A 90 16.77 24.38 -22.91
C ALA A 90 16.64 25.70 -22.14
#